data_AF-A0A934S6V9-F1
#
_entry.id   AF-A0A934S6V9-F1
#
_cell.length_a   1.000
_cell.length_b   1.000
_cell.length_c   1.000
_cell.angle_alpha   90.00
_cell.angle_beta   90.00
_cell.angle_gamma   90.00
#
_symmetry.space_group_name_H-M   'P 1'
#
loop_
_entity.id
_entity.type
_entity.pdbx_description
1 polymer ?
#
loop_
_entity_poly.entity_id
_entity_poly.type
_entity_poly.pdbx_seq_one_letter_code
_entity_poly.pdbx_strand_id
1 'polypeptide(L)'
;MSNKKTSEINLLIPGEVGWEIWHGSPEKGFSLKEATQVTHASELDHIPSGDITLLFPVKSITAIPMRVASTDEALFEDLAGLHAERLGLRPDPMAGQLTDQFVISQDPENTALLSVLLRVPEDGDLPARGPKEFDVSARALPIDGDSIALWKEFGRWVFAFSYQGKLVYCQATSFTSASPEEELIRDIRLALIQLSLQGIELEPKEIRLWGNPEVVSAGALTGAFSASEVQISPRPTPHLPTPASKLLPADVRAARREAKRRQNIQLAVGAVALVYLCLIGWYAYGLWSDLSDTKRLTALAKEAEPEGKLYEDYVTRWDELAPAIEVQNIPVDILNRIANCAPANSGLKLRSADISAAEIKITGEAQQPAAINQFNLALHKSNDLANFEWQTPEPNQSNRGWEFTYTATNPAMTPNTQP
;
A
#
# COMPACT_ATOMS: atom_id res chain seq x y z
N MET A 1 -10.27 -25.23 9.84
CA MET A 1 -10.33 -25.04 11.30
C MET A 1 -9.03 -24.39 11.74
N SER A 2 -9.06 -23.09 12.02
CA SER A 2 -7.87 -22.33 12.38
C SER A 2 -7.50 -22.64 13.83
N ASN A 3 -6.31 -23.20 14.03
CA ASN A 3 -5.77 -23.57 15.33
C ASN A 3 -5.41 -22.27 16.07
N LYS A 4 -6.37 -21.69 16.80
CA LYS A 4 -6.16 -20.49 17.62
C LYS A 4 -5.28 -20.94 18.79
N LYS A 5 -3.96 -20.79 18.66
CA LYS A 5 -3.03 -20.94 19.79
C LYS A 5 -3.64 -20.19 20.97
N THR A 6 -3.94 -20.89 22.05
CA THR A 6 -4.42 -20.30 23.30
C THR A 6 -3.35 -19.30 23.74
N SER A 7 -3.57 -18.02 23.43
CA SER A 7 -2.61 -16.97 23.68
C SER A 7 -2.50 -16.81 25.18
N GLU A 8 -1.28 -16.91 25.71
CA GLU A 8 -1.01 -16.58 27.09
C GLU A 8 -1.37 -15.10 27.34
N ILE A 9 -2.15 -14.87 28.39
CA ILE A 9 -2.67 -13.57 28.78
C ILE A 9 -2.07 -13.20 30.13
N ASN A 10 -1.66 -11.95 30.25
CA ASN A 10 -1.29 -11.33 31.51
C ASN A 10 -2.47 -10.50 32.01
N LEU A 11 -2.99 -10.81 33.21
CA LEU A 11 -4.00 -10.01 33.88
C LEU A 11 -3.30 -9.07 34.86
N LEU A 12 -3.66 -7.80 34.80
CA LEU A 12 -3.28 -6.80 35.79
C LEU A 12 -4.47 -6.58 36.71
N ILE A 13 -4.33 -6.94 37.98
CA ILE A 13 -5.42 -6.95 38.96
C ILE A 13 -4.99 -6.11 40.17
N PRO A 14 -5.87 -5.27 40.75
CA PRO A 14 -5.56 -4.57 41.98
C PRO A 14 -5.39 -5.55 43.16
N GLY A 15 -4.18 -5.62 43.70
CA GLY A 15 -3.85 -6.36 44.90
C GLY A 15 -4.19 -5.60 46.18
N GLU A 16 -3.91 -6.22 47.32
CA GLU A 16 -4.11 -5.58 48.62
C GLU A 16 -3.29 -4.30 48.78
N VAL A 17 -2.04 -4.25 48.31
CA VAL A 17 -1.17 -3.05 48.48
C VAL A 17 -0.88 -2.38 47.15
N GLY A 18 -0.51 -3.15 46.13
CA GLY A 18 -0.22 -2.68 44.78
C GLY A 18 -0.81 -3.60 43.72
N TRP A 19 -0.41 -3.41 42.47
CA TRP A 19 -0.85 -4.24 41.35
C TRP A 19 -0.30 -5.66 41.44
N GLU A 20 -1.13 -6.63 41.10
CA GLU A 20 -0.77 -8.04 40.92
C GLU A 20 -0.78 -8.40 39.44
N ILE A 21 0.26 -9.11 39.00
CA ILE A 21 0.43 -9.62 37.65
C ILE A 21 0.17 -11.11 37.67
N TRP A 22 -0.93 -11.51 37.06
CA TRP A 22 -1.32 -12.91 36.89
C TRP A 22 -1.05 -13.35 35.46
N HIS A 23 -0.56 -14.57 35.28
CA HIS A 23 -0.23 -15.11 33.97
C HIS A 23 -0.95 -16.45 33.77
N GLY A 24 -1.52 -16.65 32.57
CA GLY A 24 -2.18 -17.91 32.26
C GLY A 24 -3.09 -17.84 31.04
N SER A 25 -4.10 -18.70 31.04
CA SER A 25 -5.12 -18.77 29.99
C SER A 25 -6.46 -19.19 30.58
N PRO A 26 -7.61 -18.85 29.93
CA PRO A 26 -8.93 -19.26 30.41
C PRO A 26 -9.07 -20.77 30.67
N GLU A 27 -8.39 -21.61 29.87
CA GLU A 27 -8.49 -23.08 29.95
C GLU A 27 -7.63 -23.67 31.08
N LYS A 28 -6.45 -23.10 31.34
CA LYS A 28 -5.49 -23.61 32.33
C LYS A 28 -5.58 -22.91 33.69
N GLY A 29 -6.38 -21.85 33.78
CA GLY A 29 -6.41 -20.94 34.92
C GLY A 29 -5.24 -19.95 34.89
N PHE A 30 -5.25 -19.07 35.89
CA PHE A 30 -4.24 -18.03 36.08
C PHE A 30 -3.42 -18.30 37.34
N SER A 31 -2.12 -18.02 37.27
CA SER A 31 -1.21 -18.10 38.43
C SER A 31 -0.59 -16.73 38.69
N LEU A 32 -0.49 -16.35 39.97
CA LEU A 32 0.17 -15.13 40.38
C LEU A 32 1.65 -15.23 40.03
N LYS A 33 2.13 -14.29 39.21
CA LYS A 33 3.54 -14.20 38.83
C LYS A 33 4.29 -13.22 39.72
N GLU A 34 3.66 -12.08 40.00
CA GLU A 34 4.27 -10.99 40.75
C GLU A 34 3.21 -10.18 41.48
N ALA A 35 3.47 -9.82 42.73
CA ALA A 35 2.68 -8.87 43.51
C ALA A 35 3.55 -7.66 43.84
N THR A 36 3.16 -6.49 43.36
CA THR A 36 3.93 -5.26 43.48
C THR A 36 3.44 -4.40 44.64
N GLN A 37 4.22 -3.37 44.99
CA GLN A 37 3.82 -2.31 45.92
C GLN A 37 3.37 -1.03 45.18
N VAL A 38 3.30 -1.11 43.85
CA VAL A 38 3.03 0.01 42.96
C VAL A 38 1.52 0.18 42.82
N THR A 39 1.03 1.41 42.93
CA THR A 39 -0.41 1.72 42.79
C THR A 39 -0.77 2.35 41.45
N HIS A 40 0.19 2.97 40.76
CA HIS A 40 0.02 3.50 39.40
C HIS A 40 0.42 2.44 38.37
N ALA A 41 -0.49 2.11 37.45
CA ALA A 41 -0.21 1.07 36.45
C ALA A 41 0.92 1.47 35.48
N SER A 42 1.15 2.76 35.25
CA SER A 42 2.24 3.26 34.39
C SER A 42 3.64 2.95 34.92
N GLU A 43 3.76 2.81 36.25
CA GLU A 43 5.02 2.52 36.94
C GLU A 43 5.29 1.01 37.03
N LEU A 44 4.42 0.18 36.45
CA LEU A 44 4.65 -1.25 36.35
C LEU A 44 5.77 -1.54 35.36
N ASP A 45 6.94 -1.83 35.91
CA ASP A 45 8.08 -2.34 35.16
C ASP A 45 7.91 -3.83 34.85
N HIS A 46 8.63 -4.31 33.83
CA HIS A 46 8.81 -5.73 33.54
C HIS A 46 7.53 -6.57 33.29
N ILE A 47 6.44 -5.95 32.81
CA ILE A 47 5.24 -6.70 32.41
C ILE A 47 5.61 -7.77 31.35
N PRO A 48 5.31 -9.07 31.59
CA PRO A 48 5.72 -10.14 30.69
C PRO A 48 5.20 -9.96 29.27
N SER A 49 5.94 -10.43 28.27
CA SER A 49 5.45 -10.44 26.88
C SER A 49 4.14 -11.24 26.76
N GLY A 50 3.26 -10.85 25.83
CA GLY A 50 1.92 -11.46 25.66
C GLY A 50 0.78 -10.43 25.69
N ASP A 51 -0.46 -10.87 25.54
CA ASP A 51 -1.63 -9.98 25.60
C ASP A 51 -1.83 -9.50 27.05
N ILE A 52 -2.19 -8.23 27.24
CA ILE A 52 -2.53 -7.68 28.56
C ILE A 52 -4.04 -7.45 28.63
N THR A 53 -4.64 -7.89 29.73
CA THR A 53 -5.97 -7.45 30.17
C THR A 53 -5.81 -6.66 31.47
N LEU A 54 -6.32 -5.44 31.51
CA LEU A 54 -6.31 -4.61 32.72
C LEU A 54 -7.67 -4.70 33.40
N LEU A 55 -7.68 -5.06 34.68
CA LEU A 55 -8.88 -5.02 35.49
C LEU A 55 -8.87 -3.74 36.31
N PHE A 56 -9.79 -2.83 36.01
CA PHE A 56 -9.93 -1.59 36.77
C PHE A 56 -10.30 -1.90 38.22
N PRO A 57 -9.68 -1.20 39.18
CA PRO A 57 -10.07 -1.31 40.57
C PRO A 57 -11.47 -0.77 40.78
N VAL A 58 -12.15 -1.28 41.81
CA VAL A 58 -13.53 -0.89 42.11
C VAL A 58 -13.63 0.61 42.41
N LYS A 59 -12.56 1.24 42.94
CA LYS A 59 -12.52 2.70 43.16
C LYS A 59 -12.62 3.53 41.87
N SER A 60 -12.30 2.95 40.71
CA SER A 60 -12.31 3.65 39.42
C SER A 60 -13.65 3.53 38.71
N ILE A 61 -14.60 2.77 39.26
CA ILE A 61 -15.92 2.58 38.67
C ILE A 61 -17.05 3.02 39.60
N THR A 62 -18.19 3.34 39.01
CA THR A 62 -19.47 3.45 39.71
C THR A 62 -20.37 2.31 39.22
N ALA A 63 -20.74 1.42 40.13
CA ALA A 63 -21.72 0.36 39.87
C ALA A 63 -23.13 0.93 40.02
N ILE A 64 -23.95 0.77 38.99
CA ILE A 64 -25.34 1.23 38.92
C ILE A 64 -26.22 0.00 38.68
N PRO A 65 -26.68 -0.64 39.76
CA PRO A 65 -27.62 -1.75 39.66
C PRO A 65 -29.01 -1.20 39.32
N MET A 66 -29.77 -1.94 38.51
CA MET A 66 -31.13 -1.55 38.13
C MET A 66 -31.96 -2.73 37.69
N ARG A 67 -33.28 -2.58 37.80
CA ARG A 67 -34.24 -3.46 37.15
C ARG A 67 -34.94 -2.70 36.03
N VAL A 68 -34.97 -3.29 34.84
CA VAL A 68 -35.63 -2.72 33.66
C VAL A 68 -36.81 -3.59 33.25
N ALA A 69 -37.93 -2.96 32.90
CA ALA A 69 -39.14 -3.64 32.41
C ALA A 69 -39.02 -3.95 30.90
N SER A 70 -37.95 -4.65 30.53
CA SER A 70 -37.67 -5.09 29.17
C SER A 70 -36.76 -6.32 29.21
N THR A 71 -36.93 -7.20 28.23
CA THR A 71 -36.05 -8.35 27.97
C THR A 71 -35.22 -8.16 26.70
N ASP A 72 -35.43 -7.06 25.96
CA ASP A 72 -34.70 -6.77 24.72
C ASP A 72 -33.33 -6.14 25.04
N GLU A 73 -32.27 -6.90 24.78
CA GLU A 73 -30.88 -6.48 25.01
C GLU A 73 -30.50 -5.22 24.24
N ALA A 74 -31.14 -4.96 23.09
CA ALA A 74 -30.85 -3.76 22.29
C ALA A 74 -31.22 -2.46 23.01
N LEU A 75 -32.15 -2.52 23.98
CA LEU A 75 -32.61 -1.37 24.74
C LEU A 75 -31.80 -1.13 26.03
N PHE A 76 -30.95 -2.07 26.45
CA PHE A 76 -30.29 -1.99 27.75
C PHE A 76 -29.31 -0.83 27.86
N GLU A 77 -28.59 -0.51 26.78
CA GLU A 77 -27.66 0.62 26.75
C GLU A 77 -28.40 1.96 26.96
N ASP A 78 -29.50 2.17 26.23
CA ASP A 78 -30.31 3.39 26.33
C ASP A 78 -30.96 3.53 27.70
N LEU A 79 -31.53 2.44 28.24
CA LEU A 79 -32.16 2.44 29.57
C LEU A 79 -31.13 2.68 30.68
N ALA A 80 -29.94 2.08 30.57
CA ALA A 80 -28.85 2.33 31.50
C ALA A 80 -28.36 3.79 31.42
N GLY A 81 -28.27 4.35 30.21
CA GLY A 81 -27.94 5.76 29.97
C GLY A 81 -28.94 6.71 30.63
N LEU A 82 -30.24 6.50 30.42
CA LEU A 82 -31.30 7.30 31.05
C LEU A 82 -31.23 7.24 32.59
N HIS A 83 -30.95 6.06 33.14
CA HIS A 83 -30.84 5.91 34.58
C HIS A 83 -29.56 6.56 35.13
N ALA A 84 -28.43 6.47 34.44
CA ALA A 84 -27.21 7.18 34.79
C ALA A 84 -27.42 8.70 34.77
N GLU A 85 -28.10 9.22 33.74
CA GLU A 85 -28.45 10.64 33.65
C GLU A 85 -29.35 11.09 34.80
N ARG A 86 -30.33 10.27 35.20
CA ARG A 86 -31.19 10.54 36.37
C ARG A 86 -30.38 10.65 37.66
N LEU A 87 -29.28 9.92 37.78
CA LEU A 87 -28.35 9.99 38.91
C LEU A 87 -27.34 11.13 38.79
N GLY A 88 -27.42 11.96 37.74
CA GLY A 88 -26.46 13.03 37.45
C GLY A 88 -25.10 12.52 36.95
N LEU A 89 -25.02 11.26 36.53
CA LEU A 89 -23.82 10.63 36.02
C LEU A 89 -23.82 10.71 34.50
N ARG A 90 -22.88 11.46 33.92
CA ARG A 90 -22.70 11.55 32.47
C ARG A 90 -21.26 11.16 32.10
N PRO A 91 -21.05 10.04 31.39
CA PRO A 91 -19.74 9.73 30.85
C PRO A 91 -19.31 10.82 29.87
N ASP A 92 -18.03 11.17 29.86
CA ASP A 92 -17.49 12.09 28.87
C ASP A 92 -17.51 11.41 27.48
N PRO A 93 -18.25 11.94 26.50
CA PRO A 93 -18.36 11.34 25.17
C PRO A 93 -17.03 11.29 24.42
N MET A 94 -16.06 12.14 24.78
CA MET A 94 -14.72 12.18 24.17
C MET A 94 -13.74 11.20 24.82
N ALA A 95 -14.07 10.64 25.99
CA ALA A 95 -13.19 9.78 26.77
C ALA A 95 -13.27 8.28 26.42
N GLY A 96 -13.94 7.92 25.33
CA GLY A 96 -14.04 6.54 24.84
C GLY A 96 -15.30 5.83 25.31
N GLN A 97 -15.26 4.49 25.36
CA GLN A 97 -16.38 3.69 25.87
C GLN A 97 -16.17 3.43 27.35
N LEU A 98 -16.83 4.23 28.19
CA LEU A 98 -16.68 4.19 29.65
C LEU A 98 -17.85 3.50 30.35
N THR A 99 -18.85 3.06 29.60
CA THR A 99 -20.03 2.37 30.12
C THR A 99 -20.15 0.98 29.53
N ASP A 100 -20.59 0.04 30.36
CA ASP A 100 -20.96 -1.30 29.92
C ASP A 100 -22.05 -1.88 30.84
N GLN A 101 -22.81 -2.84 30.33
CA GLN A 101 -23.95 -3.42 31.03
C GLN A 101 -23.86 -4.94 31.07
N PHE A 102 -24.17 -5.52 32.23
CA PHE A 102 -24.14 -6.95 32.46
C PHE A 102 -25.48 -7.45 32.95
N VAL A 103 -25.98 -8.51 32.31
CA VAL A 103 -27.24 -9.16 32.68
C VAL A 103 -27.02 -10.07 33.88
N ILE A 104 -27.65 -9.71 35.00
CA ILE A 104 -27.63 -10.47 36.25
C ILE A 104 -28.65 -11.61 36.13
N SER A 105 -29.93 -11.27 36.00
CA SER A 105 -31.03 -12.21 35.88
C SER A 105 -32.09 -11.65 34.95
N GLN A 106 -32.89 -12.54 34.36
CA GLN A 106 -33.95 -12.18 33.42
C GLN A 106 -35.20 -12.97 33.76
N ASP A 107 -36.26 -12.23 34.06
CA ASP A 107 -37.63 -12.70 34.23
C ASP A 107 -38.43 -12.42 32.94
N PRO A 108 -39.63 -13.00 32.75
CA PRO A 108 -40.41 -12.83 31.52
C PRO A 108 -40.72 -11.36 31.14
N GLU A 109 -40.78 -10.47 32.12
CA GLU A 109 -41.14 -9.06 31.91
C GLU A 109 -40.03 -8.08 32.35
N ASN A 110 -39.03 -8.55 33.12
CA ASN A 110 -38.04 -7.68 33.75
C ASN A 110 -36.64 -8.28 33.66
N THR A 111 -35.64 -7.43 33.47
CA THR A 111 -34.23 -7.83 33.51
C THR A 111 -33.50 -7.04 34.61
N ALA A 112 -32.74 -7.74 35.45
CA ALA A 112 -31.82 -7.12 36.40
C ALA A 112 -30.46 -6.91 35.71
N LEU A 113 -29.98 -5.67 35.73
CA LEU A 113 -28.75 -5.25 35.08
C LEU A 113 -27.79 -4.62 36.09
N LEU A 114 -26.51 -4.89 35.90
CA LEU A 114 -25.43 -4.08 36.46
C LEU A 114 -24.86 -3.21 35.34
N SER A 115 -25.10 -1.90 35.41
CA SER A 115 -24.40 -0.93 34.58
C SER A 115 -23.15 -0.46 35.31
N VAL A 116 -22.00 -0.51 34.65
CA VAL A 116 -20.73 -0.01 35.18
C VAL A 116 -20.37 1.28 34.45
N LEU A 117 -20.03 2.32 35.20
CA LEU A 117 -19.48 3.57 34.67
C LEU A 117 -18.04 3.74 35.14
N LEU A 118 -17.09 3.67 34.22
CA LEU A 118 -15.68 3.90 34.45
C LEU A 118 -15.40 5.41 34.52
N ARG A 119 -14.70 5.85 35.57
CA ARG A 119 -14.11 7.19 35.63
C ARG A 119 -13.07 7.30 34.52
N VAL A 120 -13.02 8.46 33.84
CA VAL A 120 -11.95 8.76 32.87
C VAL A 120 -10.59 8.47 33.51
N PRO A 121 -9.80 7.51 32.98
CA PRO A 121 -8.48 7.21 33.53
C PRO A 121 -7.59 8.45 33.50
N GLU A 122 -6.85 8.68 34.57
CA GLU A 122 -5.88 9.77 34.67
C GLU A 122 -4.48 9.31 34.24
N ASP A 123 -3.56 10.27 34.11
CA ASP A 123 -2.15 9.97 33.85
C ASP A 123 -1.63 8.99 34.90
N GLY A 124 -1.24 7.81 34.45
CA GLY A 124 -0.70 6.74 35.29
C GLY A 124 -1.66 5.60 35.63
N ASP A 125 -2.96 5.72 35.33
CA ASP A 125 -3.94 4.65 35.54
C ASP A 125 -3.82 3.51 34.51
N LEU A 126 -3.16 3.78 33.37
CA LEU A 126 -2.92 2.81 32.31
C LEU A 126 -1.43 2.40 32.28
N PRO A 127 -1.13 1.12 32.05
CA PRO A 127 0.25 0.66 31.94
C PRO A 127 0.92 1.20 30.67
N ALA A 128 2.24 1.33 30.71
CA ALA A 128 3.04 1.83 29.59
C ALA A 128 2.81 1.04 28.29
N ARG A 129 2.56 -0.28 28.41
CA ARG A 129 2.12 -1.12 27.30
C ARG A 129 0.59 -1.19 27.27
N GLY A 130 0.00 -0.61 26.23
CA GLY A 130 -1.46 -0.52 26.07
C GLY A 130 -2.17 -1.88 26.14
N PRO A 131 -3.11 -2.07 27.10
CA PRO A 131 -3.88 -3.30 27.21
C PRO A 131 -4.79 -3.57 26.01
N LYS A 132 -5.06 -4.86 25.76
CA LYS A 132 -5.93 -5.32 24.68
C LYS A 132 -7.40 -5.37 25.12
N GLU A 133 -7.64 -5.72 26.37
CA GLU A 133 -8.98 -5.81 26.95
C GLU A 133 -8.99 -5.14 28.33
N PHE A 134 -10.17 -4.67 28.72
CA PHE A 134 -10.41 -4.03 30.00
C PHE A 134 -11.63 -4.67 30.64
N ASP A 135 -11.61 -4.82 31.96
CA ASP A 135 -12.77 -5.25 32.73
C ASP A 135 -12.68 -4.68 34.15
N VAL A 136 -13.56 -5.10 35.05
CA VAL A 136 -13.59 -4.70 36.46
C VAL A 136 -13.04 -5.83 37.33
N SER A 137 -12.19 -5.50 38.30
CA SER A 137 -11.60 -6.49 39.24
C SER A 137 -12.66 -7.36 39.92
N ALA A 138 -13.75 -6.76 40.40
CA ALA A 138 -14.85 -7.46 41.06
C ALA A 138 -15.55 -8.52 40.20
N ARG A 139 -15.53 -8.39 38.86
CA ARG A 139 -16.11 -9.41 37.97
C ARG A 139 -15.18 -10.61 37.79
N ALA A 140 -13.87 -10.39 37.93
CA ALA A 140 -12.86 -11.41 37.74
C ALA A 140 -12.62 -12.30 38.96
N LEU A 141 -13.15 -11.93 40.13
CA LEU A 141 -13.04 -12.73 41.33
C LEU A 141 -14.31 -13.59 41.47
N PRO A 142 -14.21 -14.93 41.41
CA PRO A 142 -15.39 -15.78 41.53
C PRO A 142 -15.98 -15.69 42.94
N ILE A 143 -17.27 -15.38 43.00
CA ILE A 143 -18.08 -15.34 44.21
C ILE A 143 -19.22 -16.32 43.97
N ASP A 144 -19.37 -17.37 44.78
CA ASP A 144 -20.42 -18.35 44.57
C ASP A 144 -21.72 -17.95 45.26
N GLY A 145 -22.84 -18.35 44.64
CA GLY A 145 -24.17 -18.24 45.24
C GLY A 145 -24.63 -16.80 45.47
N ASP A 146 -25.37 -16.61 46.56
CA ASP A 146 -25.91 -15.31 47.00
C ASP A 146 -25.09 -14.88 48.22
N SER A 147 -23.98 -14.17 48.00
CA SER A 147 -23.02 -13.88 49.06
C SER A 147 -22.40 -12.48 48.94
N ILE A 148 -21.86 -12.00 50.06
CA ILE A 148 -21.04 -10.78 50.13
C ILE A 148 -19.58 -11.19 50.11
N ALA A 149 -18.77 -10.65 49.21
CA ALA A 149 -17.32 -10.76 49.26
C ALA A 149 -16.71 -9.44 49.73
N LEU A 150 -15.71 -9.51 50.62
CA LEU A 150 -14.94 -8.36 51.11
C LEU A 150 -13.46 -8.61 50.89
N TRP A 151 -12.75 -7.63 50.33
CA TRP A 151 -11.30 -7.69 50.13
C TRP A 151 -10.69 -6.30 50.13
N LYS A 152 -9.36 -6.23 50.03
CA LYS A 152 -8.65 -4.96 49.89
C LYS A 152 -8.11 -4.73 48.49
N GLU A 153 -8.26 -3.50 48.01
CA GLU A 153 -7.59 -2.97 46.82
C GLU A 153 -6.82 -1.71 47.20
N PHE A 154 -5.50 -1.70 46.97
CA PHE A 154 -4.62 -0.57 47.28
C PHE A 154 -4.82 0.00 48.70
N GLY A 155 -4.92 -0.90 49.67
CA GLY A 155 -5.08 -0.63 51.10
C GLY A 155 -6.51 -0.33 51.54
N ARG A 156 -7.48 -0.26 50.63
CA ARG A 156 -8.88 0.10 50.93
C ARG A 156 -9.80 -1.10 50.88
N TRP A 157 -10.74 -1.18 51.80
CA TRP A 157 -11.79 -2.20 51.78
C TRP A 157 -12.75 -1.99 50.62
N VAL A 158 -13.04 -3.09 49.94
CA VAL A 158 -13.99 -3.22 48.84
C VAL A 158 -14.96 -4.33 49.21
N PHE A 159 -16.23 -4.14 48.88
CA PHE A 159 -17.21 -5.21 48.98
C PHE A 159 -17.97 -5.38 47.66
N ALA A 160 -18.44 -6.60 47.43
CA ALA A 160 -19.31 -6.94 46.32
C ALA A 160 -20.42 -7.88 46.75
N PHE A 161 -21.58 -7.70 46.13
CA PHE A 161 -22.72 -8.60 46.24
C PHE A 161 -22.81 -9.48 45.00
N SER A 162 -23.03 -10.76 45.23
CA SER A 162 -23.32 -11.73 44.18
C SER A 162 -24.75 -12.25 44.30
N TYR A 163 -25.32 -12.60 43.16
CA TYR A 163 -26.59 -13.32 43.05
C TYR A 163 -26.42 -14.42 42.00
N GLN A 164 -26.66 -15.68 42.39
CA GLN A 164 -26.40 -16.85 41.54
C GLN A 164 -24.98 -16.85 40.93
N GLY A 165 -24.00 -16.37 41.70
CA GLY A 165 -22.60 -16.26 41.28
C GLY A 165 -22.26 -15.14 40.29
N LYS A 166 -23.23 -14.27 39.96
CA LYS A 166 -23.00 -13.07 39.13
C LYS A 166 -22.88 -11.83 40.00
N LEU A 167 -21.98 -10.93 39.62
CA LEU A 167 -21.82 -9.64 40.28
C LEU A 167 -23.08 -8.77 40.11
N VAL A 168 -23.68 -8.35 41.22
CA VAL A 168 -24.84 -7.45 41.24
C VAL A 168 -24.42 -6.02 41.51
N TYR A 169 -23.49 -5.84 42.44
CA TYR A 169 -23.02 -4.52 42.86
C TYR A 169 -21.67 -4.66 43.54
N CYS A 170 -20.84 -3.62 43.43
CA CYS A 170 -19.58 -3.51 44.15
C CYS A 170 -19.28 -2.05 44.47
N GLN A 171 -18.58 -1.84 45.57
CA GLN A 171 -18.18 -0.51 46.00
C GLN A 171 -16.84 -0.56 46.73
N ALA A 172 -15.97 0.39 46.42
CA ALA A 172 -14.78 0.67 47.19
C ALA A 172 -15.11 1.68 48.30
N THR A 173 -14.57 1.44 49.49
CA THR A 173 -14.76 2.31 50.65
C THR A 173 -13.52 3.15 50.90
N SER A 174 -13.62 4.11 51.83
CA SER A 174 -12.46 4.86 52.32
C SER A 174 -11.74 4.18 53.48
N PHE A 175 -12.20 3.01 53.95
CA PHE A 175 -11.65 2.34 55.13
C PHE A 175 -10.36 1.61 54.79
N THR A 176 -9.30 1.90 55.55
CA THR A 176 -7.95 1.32 55.37
C THR A 176 -7.48 0.49 56.57
N SER A 177 -8.36 0.24 57.53
CA SER A 177 -8.08 -0.54 58.74
C SER A 177 -7.62 -1.96 58.40
N ALA A 178 -6.88 -2.60 59.31
CA ALA A 178 -6.41 -3.97 59.12
C ALA A 178 -7.58 -4.98 58.99
N SER A 179 -8.67 -4.76 59.73
CA SER A 179 -9.87 -5.61 59.76
C SER A 179 -11.15 -4.79 59.52
N PRO A 180 -12.24 -5.42 59.06
CA PRO A 180 -13.57 -4.80 58.98
C PRO A 180 -14.04 -4.22 60.32
N GLU A 181 -14.51 -2.96 60.30
CA GLU A 181 -15.05 -2.24 61.45
C GLU A 181 -16.54 -1.92 61.25
N GLU A 182 -17.19 -1.35 62.27
CA GLU A 182 -18.65 -1.10 62.28
C GLU A 182 -19.09 -0.13 61.18
N GLU A 183 -18.22 0.82 60.81
CA GLU A 183 -18.48 1.79 59.75
C GLU A 183 -18.55 1.12 58.37
N LEU A 184 -17.70 0.12 58.10
CA LEU A 184 -17.76 -0.66 56.86
C LEU A 184 -19.08 -1.44 56.76
N ILE A 185 -19.53 -1.98 57.89
CA ILE A 185 -20.81 -2.71 57.97
C ILE A 185 -21.98 -1.76 57.68
N ARG A 186 -21.93 -0.54 58.22
CA ARG A 186 -22.92 0.48 57.94
C ARG A 186 -23.00 0.80 56.44
N ASP A 187 -21.86 0.94 55.76
CA ASP A 187 -21.83 1.17 54.31
C ASP A 187 -22.45 0.01 53.52
N ILE A 188 -22.13 -1.24 53.90
CA ILE A 188 -22.72 -2.44 53.29
C ILE A 188 -24.25 -2.47 53.48
N ARG A 189 -24.76 -2.12 54.68
CA ARG A 189 -26.21 -2.04 54.93
C ARG A 189 -26.87 -0.94 54.10
N LEU A 190 -26.25 0.22 53.97
CA LEU A 190 -26.77 1.31 53.15
C LEU A 190 -26.87 0.89 51.69
N ALA A 191 -25.86 0.16 51.18
CA ALA A 191 -25.89 -0.40 49.83
C ALA A 191 -27.02 -1.43 49.65
N LEU A 192 -27.24 -2.33 50.61
CA LEU A 192 -28.38 -3.27 50.58
C LEU A 192 -29.74 -2.56 50.58
N ILE A 193 -29.90 -1.51 51.40
CA ILE A 193 -31.13 -0.71 51.41
C ILE A 193 -31.33 -0.02 50.06
N GLN A 194 -30.28 0.55 49.48
CA GLN A 194 -30.35 1.20 48.17
C GLN A 194 -30.73 0.21 47.06
N LEU A 195 -30.18 -1.01 47.09
CA LEU A 195 -30.53 -2.07 46.15
C LEU A 195 -32.00 -2.48 46.28
N SER A 196 -32.49 -2.65 47.50
CA SER A 196 -33.90 -2.96 47.77
C SER A 196 -34.83 -1.85 47.25
N LEU A 197 -34.49 -0.58 47.46
CA LEU A 197 -35.23 0.57 46.91
C LEU A 197 -35.25 0.61 45.37
N GLN A 198 -34.28 -0.03 44.71
CA GLN A 198 -34.22 -0.17 43.25
C GLN A 198 -34.92 -1.45 42.74
N GLY A 199 -35.59 -2.19 43.63
CA GLY A 199 -36.29 -3.43 43.28
C GLY A 199 -35.37 -4.63 43.12
N ILE A 200 -34.16 -4.57 43.70
CA ILE A 200 -33.18 -5.67 43.74
C ILE A 200 -33.05 -6.09 45.20
N GLU A 201 -33.84 -7.10 45.58
CA GLU A 201 -33.79 -7.67 46.92
C GLU A 201 -32.69 -8.73 47.00
N LEU A 202 -31.71 -8.50 47.87
CA LEU A 202 -30.62 -9.44 48.14
C LEU A 202 -30.65 -9.86 49.59
N GLU A 203 -30.70 -11.17 49.81
CA GLU A 203 -30.51 -11.79 51.11
C GLU A 203 -29.23 -12.62 51.06
N PRO A 204 -28.06 -12.00 51.35
CA PRO A 204 -26.81 -12.73 51.32
C PRO A 204 -26.82 -13.83 52.38
N LYS A 205 -26.57 -15.07 51.94
CA LYS A 205 -26.56 -16.27 52.79
C LYS A 205 -25.19 -16.48 53.45
N GLU A 206 -24.14 -15.99 52.82
CA GLU A 206 -22.74 -16.18 53.21
C GLU A 206 -21.97 -14.86 53.11
N ILE A 207 -20.99 -14.67 53.99
CA ILE A 207 -20.03 -13.57 53.90
C ILE A 207 -18.63 -14.15 53.74
N ARG A 208 -17.95 -13.78 52.66
CA ARG A 208 -16.58 -14.18 52.35
C ARG A 208 -15.64 -13.02 52.61
N LEU A 209 -14.74 -13.21 53.55
CA LEU A 209 -13.69 -12.25 53.88
C LEU A 209 -12.36 -12.73 53.30
N TRP A 210 -11.93 -12.09 52.23
CA TRP A 210 -10.69 -12.44 51.55
C TRP A 210 -9.50 -11.68 52.12
N GLY A 211 -8.58 -12.42 52.74
CA GLY A 211 -7.39 -11.87 53.36
C GLY A 211 -6.57 -12.94 54.08
N ASN A 212 -5.49 -12.53 54.73
CA ASN A 212 -4.73 -13.45 55.58
C ASN A 212 -5.52 -13.72 56.89
N PRO A 213 -5.88 -14.98 57.21
CA PRO A 213 -6.60 -15.33 58.43
C PRO A 213 -5.88 -14.96 59.73
N GLU A 214 -4.55 -14.81 59.69
CA GLU A 214 -3.74 -14.41 60.85
C GLU A 214 -3.82 -12.91 61.14
N VAL A 215 -4.16 -12.10 60.14
CA VAL A 215 -4.14 -10.63 60.20
C VAL A 215 -5.54 -10.06 60.27
N VAL A 216 -6.49 -10.67 59.57
CA VAL A 216 -7.85 -10.15 59.40
C VAL A 216 -8.80 -10.86 60.37
N SER A 217 -9.55 -10.07 61.14
CA SER A 217 -10.58 -10.55 62.04
C SER A 217 -11.98 -10.31 61.49
N ALA A 218 -12.85 -11.32 61.60
CA ALA A 218 -14.27 -11.22 61.25
C ALA A 218 -15.16 -10.67 62.37
N GLY A 219 -14.58 -10.23 63.50
CA GLY A 219 -15.32 -9.92 64.73
C GLY A 219 -16.52 -8.99 64.54
N ALA A 220 -16.36 -7.89 63.79
CA ALA A 220 -17.45 -6.96 63.53
C ALA A 220 -18.53 -7.54 62.60
N LEU A 221 -18.16 -8.42 61.66
CA LEU A 221 -19.08 -8.99 60.66
C LEU A 221 -19.98 -10.07 61.25
N THR A 222 -19.53 -10.74 62.31
CA THR A 222 -20.28 -11.81 62.98
C THR A 222 -21.58 -11.26 63.57
N GLY A 223 -22.72 -11.77 63.08
CA GLY A 223 -24.05 -11.33 63.54
C GLY A 223 -24.50 -9.97 62.98
N ALA A 224 -23.70 -9.33 62.13
CA ALA A 224 -24.13 -8.10 61.47
C ALA A 224 -25.26 -8.37 60.47
N PHE A 225 -25.19 -9.47 59.72
CA PHE A 225 -26.18 -9.78 58.69
C PHE A 225 -26.92 -11.07 59.03
N SER A 226 -28.07 -11.29 58.39
CA SER A 226 -28.83 -12.56 58.49
C SER A 226 -28.04 -13.76 57.95
N ALA A 227 -26.91 -13.51 57.28
CA ALA A 227 -25.95 -14.51 56.85
C ALA A 227 -25.43 -15.32 58.05
N SER A 228 -25.44 -16.65 57.92
CA SER A 228 -25.20 -17.55 59.04
C SER A 228 -23.72 -17.74 59.38
N GLU A 229 -22.82 -17.50 58.42
CA GLU A 229 -21.39 -17.77 58.60
C GLU A 229 -20.52 -16.77 57.83
N VAL A 230 -19.47 -16.28 58.51
CA VAL A 230 -18.39 -15.49 57.91
C VAL A 230 -17.21 -16.43 57.66
N GLN A 231 -16.86 -16.65 56.39
CA GLN A 231 -15.73 -17.47 55.98
C GLN A 231 -14.54 -16.60 55.65
N ILE A 232 -13.42 -16.80 56.36
CA ILE A 232 -12.16 -16.14 56.06
C ILE A 232 -11.34 -17.08 55.18
N SER A 233 -10.98 -16.61 53.99
CA SER A 233 -10.18 -17.39 53.04
C SER A 233 -9.16 -16.52 52.33
N PRO A 234 -8.12 -17.11 51.72
CA PRO A 234 -7.33 -16.40 50.73
C PRO A 234 -8.22 -15.90 49.58
N ARG A 235 -7.75 -14.85 48.90
CA ARG A 235 -8.39 -14.34 47.68
C ARG A 235 -8.39 -15.44 46.61
N PRO A 236 -9.54 -15.70 45.96
CA PRO A 236 -9.61 -16.74 44.95
C PRO A 236 -8.75 -16.39 43.73
N THR A 237 -8.37 -17.41 42.97
CA THR A 237 -7.73 -17.23 41.68
C THR A 237 -8.67 -16.50 40.72
N PRO A 238 -8.21 -15.43 40.05
CA PRO A 238 -9.03 -14.68 39.12
C PRO A 238 -9.39 -15.51 37.88
N HIS A 239 -10.59 -15.28 37.35
CA HIS A 239 -11.06 -15.76 36.05
C HIS A 239 -11.32 -14.59 35.09
N LEU A 240 -11.34 -14.85 33.78
CA LEU A 240 -11.78 -13.84 32.82
C LEU A 240 -13.32 -13.85 32.76
N PRO A 241 -13.99 -12.71 33.05
CA PRO A 241 -15.43 -12.64 33.01
C PRO A 241 -15.97 -12.96 31.61
N THR A 242 -17.09 -13.67 31.56
CA THR A 242 -17.85 -13.90 30.31
C THR A 242 -19.26 -13.33 30.47
N PRO A 243 -19.72 -12.45 29.55
CA PRO A 243 -18.99 -11.88 28.42
C PRO A 243 -17.88 -10.90 28.86
N ALA A 244 -16.87 -10.73 28.00
CA ALA A 244 -15.82 -9.72 28.19
C ALA A 244 -16.41 -8.31 28.12
N SER A 245 -15.87 -7.39 28.92
CA SER A 245 -16.37 -6.03 28.93
C SER A 245 -16.05 -5.24 27.65
N LYS A 246 -16.94 -4.33 27.29
CA LYS A 246 -16.82 -3.36 26.18
C LYS A 246 -16.06 -2.09 26.58
N LEU A 247 -15.59 -1.98 27.82
CA LEU A 247 -14.84 -0.81 28.29
C LEU A 247 -13.59 -0.56 27.44
N LEU A 248 -13.44 0.68 26.96
CA LEU A 248 -12.33 1.08 26.11
C LEU A 248 -12.03 2.59 26.25
N PRO A 249 -11.11 2.97 27.16
CA PRO A 249 -10.70 4.36 27.37
C PRO A 249 -10.11 5.03 26.13
N ALA A 250 -10.22 6.36 26.04
CA ALA A 250 -9.75 7.17 24.92
C ALA A 250 -8.24 7.04 24.64
N ASP A 251 -7.39 7.01 25.66
CA ASP A 251 -5.93 6.95 25.47
C ASP A 251 -5.51 5.70 24.70
N VAL A 252 -6.16 4.58 24.99
CA VAL A 252 -5.92 3.31 24.32
C VAL A 252 -6.49 3.35 22.90
N ARG A 253 -7.63 4.03 22.68
CA ARG A 253 -8.16 4.26 21.33
C ARG A 253 -7.24 5.13 20.49
N ALA A 254 -6.63 6.17 21.08
CA ALA A 254 -5.65 7.02 20.42
C ALA A 254 -4.40 6.21 20.07
N ALA A 255 -3.82 5.50 21.03
CA ALA A 255 -2.65 4.64 20.83
C ALA A 255 -2.89 3.56 19.75
N ARG A 256 -4.06 2.90 19.76
CA ARG A 256 -4.43 1.91 18.73
C ARG A 256 -4.58 2.53 17.35
N ARG A 257 -5.18 3.73 17.25
CA ARG A 257 -5.31 4.45 15.98
C ARG A 257 -3.94 4.82 15.40
N GLU A 258 -3.02 5.28 16.24
CA GLU A 258 -1.65 5.59 15.81
C GLU A 258 -0.88 4.34 15.38
N ALA A 259 -0.97 3.25 16.14
CA ALA A 259 -0.34 1.98 15.77
C ALA A 259 -0.86 1.46 14.43
N LYS A 260 -2.18 1.48 14.21
CA LYS A 260 -2.79 1.09 12.94
C LYS A 260 -2.40 2.03 11.80
N ARG A 261 -2.28 3.34 12.06
CA ARG A 261 -1.80 4.31 11.07
C ARG A 261 -0.35 4.02 10.66
N ARG A 262 0.55 3.73 11.61
CA ARG A 262 1.94 3.36 11.32
C ARG A 262 2.02 2.08 10.49
N GLN A 263 1.24 1.06 10.86
CA GLN A 263 1.17 -0.20 10.09
C GLN A 263 0.69 0.03 8.66
N ASN A 264 -0.37 0.82 8.47
CA ASN A 264 -0.88 1.15 7.14
C ASN A 264 0.13 1.93 6.31
N ILE A 265 0.87 2.87 6.92
CA ILE A 265 1.94 3.61 6.25
C ILE A 265 3.06 2.66 5.82
N GLN A 266 3.50 1.74 6.68
CA GLN A 266 4.53 0.76 6.34
C GLN A 266 4.08 -0.18 5.21
N LEU A 267 2.84 -0.64 5.23
CA LEU A 267 2.26 -1.44 4.14
C LEU A 267 2.19 -0.65 2.83
N ALA A 268 1.81 0.62 2.89
CA ALA A 268 1.78 1.50 1.71
C ALA A 268 3.20 1.72 1.13
N VAL A 269 4.19 1.97 1.99
CA VAL A 269 5.60 2.09 1.59
C VAL A 269 6.11 0.79 0.96
N GLY A 270 5.78 -0.37 1.56
CA GLY A 270 6.12 -1.68 1.00
C GLY A 270 5.51 -1.93 -0.37
N ALA A 271 4.25 -1.53 -0.58
CA ALA A 271 3.57 -1.62 -1.87
C ALA A 271 4.24 -0.73 -2.93
N VAL A 272 4.60 0.51 -2.60
CA VAL A 272 5.31 1.43 -3.51
C VAL A 272 6.68 0.86 -3.89
N ALA A 273 7.43 0.32 -2.93
CA ALA A 273 8.73 -0.29 -3.20
C ALA A 273 8.61 -1.49 -4.17
N LEU A 274 7.56 -2.31 -4.02
CA LEU A 274 7.29 -3.44 -4.91
C LEU A 274 6.99 -2.97 -6.34
N VAL A 275 6.18 -1.92 -6.52
CA VAL A 275 5.91 -1.33 -7.84
C VAL A 275 7.20 -0.82 -8.50
N TYR A 276 8.06 -0.13 -7.73
CA TYR A 276 9.35 0.32 -8.25
C TYR A 276 10.26 -0.84 -8.68
N LEU A 277 10.33 -1.92 -7.89
CA LEU A 277 11.08 -3.12 -8.26
C LEU A 277 10.54 -3.78 -9.54
N CYS A 278 9.22 -3.83 -9.70
CA CYS A 278 8.61 -4.33 -10.94
C CYS A 278 8.95 -3.45 -12.16
N LEU A 279 8.94 -2.12 -12.02
CA LEU A 279 9.33 -1.20 -13.10
C LEU A 279 10.80 -1.36 -13.50
N ILE A 280 11.70 -1.48 -12.51
CA ILE A 280 13.13 -1.73 -12.76
C ILE A 280 13.30 -3.08 -13.47
N GLY A 281 12.59 -4.13 -13.01
CA GLY A 281 12.61 -5.45 -13.64
C GLY A 281 12.13 -5.43 -15.09
N TRP A 282 11.03 -4.71 -15.38
CA TRP A 282 10.55 -4.50 -16.75
C TRP A 282 11.62 -3.83 -17.60
N TYR A 283 12.16 -2.70 -17.15
CA TYR A 283 13.12 -1.92 -17.94
C TYR A 283 14.40 -2.71 -18.22
N ALA A 284 14.91 -3.44 -17.22
CA ALA A 284 16.06 -4.33 -17.38
C ALA A 284 15.78 -5.45 -18.38
N TYR A 285 14.58 -6.03 -18.36
CA TYR A 285 14.17 -7.04 -19.33
C TYR A 285 14.11 -6.49 -20.77
N GLY A 286 13.53 -5.29 -20.95
CA GLY A 286 13.48 -4.63 -22.27
C GLY A 286 14.85 -4.31 -22.84
N LEU A 287 15.78 -3.79 -22.02
CA LEU A 287 17.15 -3.56 -22.46
C LEU A 287 17.85 -4.86 -22.87
N TRP A 288 17.62 -5.94 -22.11
CA TRP A 288 18.21 -7.24 -22.41
C TRP A 288 17.66 -7.84 -23.72
N SER A 289 16.36 -7.72 -23.98
CA SER A 289 15.77 -8.16 -25.25
C SER A 289 16.34 -7.38 -26.43
N ASP A 290 16.40 -6.05 -26.33
CA ASP A 290 16.93 -5.20 -27.41
C ASP A 290 18.40 -5.49 -27.71
N LEU A 291 19.21 -5.72 -26.66
CA LEU A 291 20.61 -6.13 -26.78
C LEU A 291 20.75 -7.51 -27.45
N SER A 292 19.81 -8.42 -27.23
CA SER A 292 19.83 -9.74 -27.86
C SER A 292 19.44 -9.68 -29.34
N ASP A 293 18.46 -8.86 -29.68
CA ASP A 293 17.99 -8.66 -31.06
C ASP A 293 19.03 -7.93 -31.90
N THR A 294 19.66 -6.88 -31.36
CA THR A 294 20.76 -6.17 -32.03
C THR A 294 21.95 -7.08 -32.29
N LYS A 295 22.33 -7.94 -31.35
CA LYS A 295 23.39 -8.96 -31.57
C LYS A 295 23.02 -9.94 -32.67
N ARG A 296 21.75 -10.37 -32.73
CA ARG A 296 21.27 -11.26 -33.78
C ARG A 296 21.28 -10.59 -35.16
N LEU A 297 20.79 -9.35 -35.25
CA LEU A 297 20.75 -8.60 -36.51
C LEU A 297 22.15 -8.26 -37.03
N THR A 298 23.06 -7.88 -36.13
CA THR A 298 24.47 -7.63 -36.51
C THR A 298 25.19 -8.90 -36.96
N ALA A 299 24.88 -10.05 -36.37
CA ALA A 299 25.39 -11.34 -36.83
C ALA A 299 24.90 -11.68 -38.26
N LEU A 300 23.61 -11.50 -38.53
CA LEU A 300 23.03 -11.71 -39.86
C LEU A 300 23.59 -10.72 -40.90
N ALA A 301 23.76 -9.44 -40.54
CA ALA A 301 24.35 -8.44 -41.42
C ALA A 301 25.81 -8.79 -41.77
N LYS A 302 26.57 -9.32 -40.81
CA LYS A 302 27.95 -9.77 -41.04
C LYS A 302 28.03 -11.01 -41.94
N GLU A 303 27.04 -11.90 -41.87
CA GLU A 303 26.94 -13.07 -42.75
C GLU A 303 26.59 -12.68 -44.20
N ALA A 304 25.78 -11.63 -44.38
CA ALA A 304 25.38 -11.11 -45.70
C ALA A 304 26.35 -10.07 -46.31
N GLU A 305 27.34 -9.59 -45.54
CA GLU A 305 28.38 -8.66 -46.01
C GLU A 305 29.11 -9.09 -47.30
N PRO A 306 29.52 -10.36 -47.50
CA PRO A 306 30.19 -10.79 -48.74
C PRO A 306 29.27 -10.72 -49.96
N GLU A 307 27.97 -11.03 -49.81
CA GLU A 307 26.99 -10.91 -50.91
C GLU A 307 26.70 -9.45 -51.27
N GLY A 308 26.65 -8.57 -50.25
CA GLY A 308 26.51 -7.12 -50.46
C GLY A 308 27.66 -6.52 -51.27
N LYS A 309 28.91 -6.89 -50.93
CA LYS A 309 30.11 -6.45 -51.69
C LYS A 309 30.11 -6.96 -53.13
N LEU A 310 29.70 -8.21 -53.35
CA LEU A 310 29.56 -8.76 -54.70
C LEU A 310 28.53 -7.97 -55.52
N TYR A 311 27.40 -7.59 -54.91
CA TYR A 311 26.38 -6.78 -55.57
C TYR A 311 26.88 -5.38 -55.94
N GLU A 312 27.62 -4.71 -55.05
CA GLU A 312 28.26 -3.41 -55.34
C GLU A 312 29.25 -3.48 -56.51
N ASP A 313 30.06 -4.55 -56.57
CA ASP A 313 30.98 -4.79 -57.69
C ASP A 313 30.21 -5.02 -59.01
N TYR A 314 29.06 -5.73 -58.97
CA TYR A 314 28.23 -5.94 -60.15
C TYR A 314 27.62 -4.64 -60.68
N VAL A 315 27.12 -3.77 -59.80
CA VAL A 315 26.56 -2.47 -60.20
C VAL A 315 27.65 -1.61 -60.84
N THR A 316 28.84 -1.55 -60.25
CA THR A 316 29.96 -0.76 -60.78
C THR A 316 30.37 -1.22 -62.18
N ARG A 317 30.48 -2.54 -62.41
CA ARG A 317 30.77 -3.09 -63.75
C ARG A 317 29.67 -2.83 -64.76
N TRP A 318 28.43 -2.76 -64.32
CA TRP A 318 27.30 -2.45 -65.20
C TRP A 318 27.34 -1.00 -65.67
N ASP A 319 27.66 -0.07 -64.77
CA ASP A 319 27.81 1.35 -65.09
C ASP A 319 28.99 1.60 -66.04
N GLU A 320 30.11 0.88 -65.91
CA GLU A 320 31.25 0.97 -66.84
C GLU A 320 30.90 0.56 -68.28
N LEU A 321 29.96 -0.38 -68.45
CA LEU A 321 29.55 -0.90 -69.77
C LEU A 321 28.44 -0.07 -70.42
N ALA A 322 27.77 0.81 -69.67
CA ALA A 322 26.65 1.62 -70.16
C ALA A 322 26.97 2.42 -71.44
N PRO A 323 28.13 3.12 -71.57
CA PRO A 323 28.44 3.93 -72.75
C PRO A 323 28.49 3.14 -74.06
N ALA A 324 28.88 1.86 -74.00
CA ALA A 324 29.05 1.00 -75.16
C ALA A 324 27.75 0.31 -75.60
N ILE A 325 26.78 0.17 -74.70
CA ILE A 325 25.53 -0.56 -74.92
C ILE A 325 24.39 0.42 -75.23
N GLU A 326 24.49 1.67 -74.77
CA GLU A 326 23.48 2.69 -75.03
C GLU A 326 23.34 3.01 -76.52
N VAL A 327 22.13 2.78 -77.03
CA VAL A 327 21.73 3.01 -78.44
C VAL A 327 22.04 4.43 -78.92
N GLN A 328 22.06 5.40 -78.00
CA GLN A 328 22.31 6.80 -78.31
C GLN A 328 23.77 7.09 -78.72
N ASN A 329 24.72 6.22 -78.37
CA ASN A 329 26.15 6.39 -78.63
C ASN A 329 26.64 5.51 -79.80
N ILE A 330 25.74 4.84 -80.53
CA ILE A 330 26.09 3.99 -81.67
C ILE A 330 26.58 4.87 -82.84
N PRO A 331 27.83 4.69 -83.33
CA PRO A 331 28.42 5.57 -84.34
C PRO A 331 27.63 5.66 -85.66
N VAL A 332 26.99 4.55 -86.06
CA VAL A 332 26.20 4.47 -87.29
C VAL A 332 24.95 5.34 -87.21
N ASP A 333 24.27 5.36 -86.06
CA ASP A 333 23.08 6.17 -85.85
C ASP A 333 23.44 7.66 -85.76
N ILE A 334 24.56 7.98 -85.10
CA ILE A 334 25.10 9.35 -85.06
C ILE A 334 25.38 9.84 -86.49
N LEU A 335 26.04 9.03 -87.31
CA LEU A 335 26.31 9.37 -88.72
C LEU A 335 25.01 9.60 -89.51
N ASN A 336 23.98 8.78 -89.28
CA ASN A 336 22.69 8.92 -89.93
C ASN A 336 21.97 10.22 -89.50
N ARG A 337 22.00 10.56 -88.21
CA ARG A 337 21.46 11.83 -87.68
C ARG A 337 22.16 13.05 -88.29
N ILE A 338 23.49 12.99 -88.42
CA ILE A 338 24.29 14.02 -89.09
C ILE A 338 23.89 14.12 -90.57
N ALA A 339 23.78 13.00 -91.28
CA ALA A 339 23.41 12.98 -92.69
C ALA A 339 22.01 13.59 -92.92
N ASN A 340 21.05 13.34 -92.03
CA ASN A 340 19.71 13.91 -92.09
C ASN A 340 19.67 15.44 -91.89
N CYS A 341 20.73 16.05 -91.34
CA CYS A 341 20.84 17.50 -91.22
C CYS A 341 21.29 18.17 -92.54
N ALA A 342 21.78 17.39 -93.52
CA ALA A 342 22.25 17.94 -94.80
C ALA A 342 21.08 18.48 -95.65
N PRO A 343 21.14 19.73 -96.15
CA PRO A 343 20.06 20.31 -96.94
C PRO A 343 19.88 19.57 -98.27
N ALA A 344 18.66 19.12 -98.57
CA ALA A 344 18.35 18.41 -99.81
C ALA A 344 18.65 19.26 -101.06
N ASN A 345 19.22 18.64 -102.10
CA ASN A 345 19.57 19.27 -103.39
C ASN A 345 20.57 20.44 -103.33
N SER A 346 21.34 20.57 -102.24
CA SER A 346 22.30 21.66 -102.03
C SER A 346 23.70 21.43 -102.62
N GLY A 347 23.97 20.21 -103.11
CA GLY A 347 25.29 19.82 -103.62
C GLY A 347 26.36 19.61 -102.53
N LEU A 348 25.98 19.60 -101.24
CA LEU A 348 26.85 19.29 -100.12
C LEU A 348 27.20 17.80 -100.06
N LYS A 349 28.49 17.47 -99.91
CA LYS A 349 29.00 16.10 -99.81
C LYS A 349 29.89 15.96 -98.57
N LEU A 350 29.64 14.93 -97.78
CA LEU A 350 30.51 14.53 -96.66
C LEU A 350 31.66 13.67 -97.21
N ARG A 351 32.90 14.00 -96.85
CA ARG A 351 34.12 13.33 -97.34
C ARG A 351 34.66 12.33 -96.32
N SER A 352 34.70 12.70 -95.05
CA SER A 352 35.07 11.80 -93.97
C SER A 352 34.29 12.15 -92.70
N ALA A 353 33.98 11.12 -91.91
CA ALA A 353 33.42 11.26 -90.59
C ALA A 353 34.15 10.29 -89.66
N ASP A 354 34.91 10.82 -88.70
CA ASP A 354 35.50 10.07 -87.60
C ASP A 354 34.59 10.25 -86.38
N ILE A 355 33.96 9.17 -85.92
CA ILE A 355 33.01 9.18 -84.81
C ILE A 355 33.52 8.25 -83.72
N SER A 356 33.75 8.81 -82.53
CA SER A 356 34.06 8.11 -81.30
C SER A 356 33.00 8.41 -80.23
N ALA A 357 33.06 7.73 -79.08
CA ALA A 357 32.12 7.96 -77.98
C ALA A 357 32.19 9.41 -77.41
N ALA A 358 33.37 10.03 -77.46
CA ALA A 358 33.61 11.36 -76.88
C ALA A 358 33.71 12.49 -77.92
N GLU A 359 34.18 12.20 -79.14
CA GLU A 359 34.47 13.19 -80.17
C GLU A 359 33.96 12.75 -81.55
N ILE A 360 33.38 13.69 -82.28
CA ILE A 360 32.95 13.56 -83.68
C ILE A 360 33.73 14.58 -84.51
N LYS A 361 34.30 14.14 -85.64
CA LYS A 361 34.96 15.02 -86.61
C LYS A 361 34.45 14.75 -88.01
N ILE A 362 33.91 15.77 -88.65
CA ILE A 362 33.30 15.69 -89.97
C ILE A 362 34.02 16.63 -90.92
N THR A 363 34.35 16.15 -92.11
CA THR A 363 34.84 16.98 -93.21
C THR A 363 33.94 16.86 -94.43
N GLY A 364 33.72 17.97 -95.13
CA GLY A 364 32.85 17.99 -96.30
C GLY A 364 33.13 19.16 -97.24
N GLU A 365 32.49 19.10 -98.40
CA GLU A 365 32.59 20.10 -99.47
C GLU A 365 31.20 20.46 -100.02
N ALA A 366 31.01 21.70 -100.46
CA ALA A 366 29.78 22.17 -101.11
C ALA A 366 30.08 23.20 -102.22
N GLN A 367 29.20 23.30 -103.22
CA GLN A 367 29.37 24.27 -104.32
C GLN A 367 29.06 25.71 -103.91
N GLN A 368 28.17 25.90 -102.93
CA GLN A 368 27.75 27.21 -102.44
C GLN A 368 27.94 27.31 -100.91
N PRO A 369 28.43 28.44 -100.38
CA PRO A 369 28.66 28.60 -98.94
C PRO A 369 27.34 28.62 -98.15
N ALA A 370 26.22 28.98 -98.79
CA ALA A 370 24.89 28.96 -98.18
C ALA A 370 24.47 27.56 -97.72
N ALA A 371 24.87 26.50 -98.43
CA ALA A 371 24.57 25.11 -98.07
C ALA A 371 25.28 24.70 -96.77
N ILE A 372 26.52 25.16 -96.58
CA ILE A 372 27.32 24.89 -95.38
C ILE A 372 26.71 25.61 -94.16
N ASN A 373 26.29 26.86 -94.33
CA ASN A 373 25.65 27.62 -93.25
C ASN A 373 24.29 27.03 -92.86
N GLN A 374 23.50 26.54 -93.82
CA GLN A 374 22.25 25.83 -93.53
C GLN A 374 22.50 24.51 -92.80
N PHE A 375 23.53 23.77 -93.19
CA PHE A 375 23.95 22.54 -92.50
C PHE A 375 24.39 22.81 -91.06
N ASN A 376 25.20 23.85 -90.82
CA ASN A 376 25.60 24.30 -89.49
C ASN A 376 24.37 24.61 -88.60
N LEU A 377 23.43 25.41 -89.12
CA LEU A 377 22.20 25.74 -88.41
C LEU A 377 21.33 24.50 -88.12
N ALA A 378 21.31 23.52 -89.03
CA ALA A 378 20.56 22.28 -88.84
C ALA A 378 21.20 21.37 -87.77
N LEU A 379 22.54 21.30 -87.72
CA LEU A 379 23.27 20.57 -86.68
C LEU A 379 22.97 21.12 -85.28
N HIS A 380 23.02 22.44 -85.10
CA HIS A 380 22.72 23.07 -83.79
C HIS A 380 21.24 23.02 -83.40
N LYS A 381 20.31 22.86 -84.37
CA LYS A 381 18.87 22.78 -84.11
C LYS A 381 18.34 21.35 -83.95
N SER A 382 19.15 20.34 -84.22
CA SER A 382 18.74 18.95 -84.14
C SER A 382 18.66 18.49 -82.69
N ASN A 383 17.47 18.12 -82.22
CA ASN A 383 17.29 17.53 -80.89
C ASN A 383 18.06 16.21 -80.74
N ASP A 384 18.28 15.48 -81.84
CA ASP A 384 18.94 14.17 -81.82
C ASP A 384 20.48 14.26 -81.69
N LEU A 385 21.03 15.46 -81.82
CA LEU A 385 22.47 15.78 -81.69
C LEU A 385 22.75 16.80 -80.57
N ALA A 386 21.74 17.11 -79.74
CA ALA A 386 21.85 18.10 -78.66
C ALA A 386 22.88 17.73 -77.58
N ASN A 387 23.24 16.44 -77.46
CA ASN A 387 24.23 15.94 -76.51
C ASN A 387 25.69 16.24 -76.94
N PHE A 388 25.89 16.81 -78.12
CA PHE A 388 27.21 17.17 -78.64
C PHE A 388 27.35 18.69 -78.77
N GLU A 389 28.46 19.22 -78.25
CA GLU A 389 28.84 20.62 -78.43
C GLU A 389 29.61 20.79 -79.74
N TRP A 390 28.99 21.44 -80.72
CA TRP A 390 29.56 21.62 -82.06
C TRP A 390 30.46 22.85 -82.16
N GLN A 391 31.63 22.68 -82.75
CA GLN A 391 32.58 23.72 -83.16
C GLN A 391 32.61 23.79 -84.69
N THR A 392 32.14 24.92 -85.23
CA THR A 392 31.87 25.10 -86.66
C THR A 392 32.62 26.32 -87.22
N PRO A 393 33.94 26.21 -87.48
CA PRO A 393 34.72 27.30 -88.05
C PRO A 393 34.25 27.68 -89.46
N GLU A 394 34.57 28.91 -89.89
CA GLU A 394 34.19 29.42 -91.22
C GLU A 394 34.76 28.55 -92.35
N PRO A 395 33.98 28.27 -93.41
CA PRO A 395 34.42 27.41 -94.51
C PRO A 395 35.48 28.08 -95.38
N ASN A 396 36.44 27.30 -95.86
CA ASN A 396 37.52 27.77 -96.73
C ASN A 396 37.17 27.56 -98.21
N GLN A 397 37.49 28.54 -99.05
CA GLN A 397 37.30 28.43 -100.51
C GLN A 397 38.48 27.68 -101.14
N SER A 398 38.19 26.59 -101.85
CA SER A 398 39.18 25.79 -102.59
C SER A 398 38.87 25.79 -104.10
N ASN A 399 39.79 25.22 -104.91
CA ASN A 399 39.62 25.12 -106.36
C ASN A 399 38.42 24.24 -106.78
N ARG A 400 37.79 23.51 -105.86
CA ARG A 400 36.67 22.58 -106.11
C ARG A 400 35.34 23.01 -105.49
N GLY A 401 35.32 24.13 -104.75
CA GLY A 401 34.14 24.61 -104.01
C GLY A 401 34.53 25.15 -102.63
N TRP A 402 33.60 25.09 -101.69
CA TRP A 402 33.80 25.46 -100.30
C TRP A 402 33.98 24.21 -99.45
N GLU A 403 35.05 24.15 -98.66
CA GLU A 403 35.36 23.03 -97.76
C GLU A 403 35.14 23.43 -96.30
N PHE A 404 34.64 22.50 -95.48
CA PHE A 404 34.42 22.70 -94.05
C PHE A 404 34.93 21.52 -93.23
N THR A 405 35.30 21.79 -91.98
CA THR A 405 35.64 20.78 -90.97
C THR A 405 34.96 21.15 -89.67
N TYR A 406 34.07 20.30 -89.20
CA TYR A 406 33.32 20.49 -87.95
C TYR A 406 33.72 19.42 -86.94
N THR A 407 33.86 19.84 -85.69
CA THR A 407 34.18 18.95 -84.57
C THR A 407 33.07 19.05 -83.53
N ALA A 408 32.70 17.96 -82.88
CA ALA A 408 31.74 17.95 -81.78
C ALA A 408 32.27 17.12 -80.60
N THR A 409 32.06 17.59 -79.38
CA THR A 409 32.47 16.89 -78.15
C THR A 409 31.27 16.59 -77.26
N ASN A 410 31.22 15.40 -76.66
CA ASN A 410 30.19 15.02 -75.69
C ASN A 410 30.66 15.32 -74.26
N PRO A 411 30.11 16.36 -73.57
CA PRO A 411 30.56 16.76 -72.25
C PRO A 411 30.31 15.69 -71.16
N ALA A 412 29.39 14.75 -71.39
CA ALA A 412 29.13 13.64 -70.47
C ALA A 412 30.19 12.53 -70.51
N MET A 413 31.01 12.47 -71.56
CA MET A 413 32.02 11.42 -71.77
C MET A 413 33.47 11.92 -71.78
N THR A 414 33.69 13.23 -71.69
CA THR A 414 35.02 13.78 -71.41
C THR A 414 35.43 13.42 -69.98
N PRO A 415 36.50 12.64 -69.77
CA PRO A 415 37.02 12.42 -68.43
C PRO A 415 37.40 13.76 -67.83
N ASN A 416 36.96 13.98 -66.59
CA ASN A 416 37.22 15.18 -65.81
C ASN A 416 38.72 15.22 -65.45
N THR A 417 39.58 15.54 -66.42
CA THR A 417 40.98 15.86 -66.18
C THR A 417 41.05 17.27 -65.61
N GLN A 418 40.90 17.36 -64.29
CA GLN A 418 41.50 18.44 -63.50
C GLN A 418 42.56 17.83 -62.57
N PRO A 419 43.74 18.47 -62.44
CA PRO A 419 44.87 17.98 -61.66
C PRO A 419 44.64 17.99 -60.14
#